data_AF-S0ARC0-F1
#
_entry.id   AF-S0ARC0-F1
#
_cell.length_a   1.000
_cell.length_b   1.000
_cell.length_c   1.000
_cell.angle_alpha   90.00
_cell.angle_beta   90.00
_cell.angle_gamma   90.00
#
_symmetry.space_group_name_H-M   'P 1'
#
loop_
_entity.id
_entity.type
_entity.pdbx_description
1 polymer ?
#
loop_
_entity_poly.entity_id
_entity_poly.type
_entity_poly.pdbx_seq_one_letter_code
_entity_poly.pdbx_strand_id
1 'polypeptide(L)'
;MGEQITHDSKAARKLLSKMKNNILRIFGDRGYDSKYIYNMFGYNAVIPPRKNASTKSRGSYARAKIVRFIKKNSMEQWKENNNLQDG
;
A
#
# COMPACT_ATOMS: atom_id res chain seq x y z
N MET A 1 7.15 -19.31 25.25
CA MET A 1 7.72 -18.84 23.97
C MET A 1 6.69 -17.93 23.34
N GLY A 2 6.87 -16.60 23.39
CA GLY A 2 5.88 -15.67 22.86
C GLY A 2 6.02 -15.56 21.35
N GLU A 3 4.99 -15.92 20.60
CA GLU A 3 4.96 -15.71 19.14
C GLU A 3 5.17 -14.23 18.86
N GLN A 4 6.25 -13.91 18.14
CA GLN A 4 6.54 -12.55 17.72
C GLN A 4 5.56 -12.19 16.60
N ILE A 5 4.43 -11.57 16.95
CA ILE A 5 3.45 -11.02 16.00
C ILE A 5 4.19 -10.04 15.08
N THR A 6 4.64 -10.55 13.94
CA THR A 6 5.37 -9.76 12.96
C THR A 6 4.33 -9.22 12.00
N HIS A 7 4.04 -7.92 12.08
CA HIS A 7 3.17 -7.27 11.09
C HIS A 7 3.73 -7.54 9.68
N ASP A 8 2.88 -8.00 8.75
CA ASP A 8 3.28 -8.40 7.39
C ASP A 8 4.05 -7.30 6.64
N SER A 9 3.68 -6.03 6.86
CA SER A 9 4.41 -4.87 6.35
C SER A 9 5.89 -4.80 6.77
N LYS A 10 6.25 -5.33 7.94
CA LYS A 10 7.64 -5.40 8.44
C LYS A 10 8.42 -6.53 7.78
N ALA A 11 7.79 -7.68 7.56
CA ALA A 11 8.37 -8.79 6.81
C ALA A 11 8.59 -8.39 5.33
N ALA A 12 7.57 -7.80 4.70
CA ALA A 12 7.65 -7.26 3.33
C ALA A 12 8.78 -6.25 3.18
N ARG A 13 8.99 -5.36 4.16
CA ARG A 13 10.09 -4.39 4.12
C ARG A 13 11.46 -5.03 3.91
N LYS A 14 11.76 -6.12 4.63
CA LYS A 14 13.06 -6.80 4.51
C LYS A 14 13.27 -7.38 3.11
N LEU A 15 12.22 -7.99 2.54
CA LEU A 15 12.24 -8.58 1.21
C LEU A 15 12.33 -7.51 0.11
N LEU A 16 11.45 -6.50 0.15
CA LEU A 16 11.34 -5.47 -0.88
C LEU A 16 12.58 -4.59 -0.98
N SER A 17 13.24 -4.30 0.15
CA SER A 17 14.47 -3.49 0.14
C SER A 17 15.58 -4.07 -0.73
N LYS A 18 15.65 -5.41 -0.86
CA LYS A 18 16.65 -6.11 -1.66
C LYS A 18 16.36 -6.10 -3.16
N MET A 19 15.08 -5.96 -3.53
CA MET A 19 14.62 -6.11 -4.92
C MET A 19 14.01 -4.83 -5.49
N LYS A 20 14.04 -3.72 -4.74
CA LYS A 20 13.28 -2.49 -5.06
C LYS A 20 13.52 -1.96 -6.48
N ASN A 21 14.75 -2.08 -7.00
CA ASN A 21 15.13 -1.54 -8.31
C ASN A 21 14.64 -2.41 -9.48
N ASN A 22 14.22 -3.66 -9.19
CA ASN A 22 13.78 -4.64 -10.19
C ASN A 22 12.26 -4.86 -10.13
N ILE A 23 11.55 -4.16 -9.25
CA ILE A 23 10.11 -4.28 -9.08
C ILE A 23 9.46 -3.04 -9.68
N LEU A 24 8.77 -3.23 -10.81
CA LEU A 24 8.01 -2.16 -11.45
C LEU A 24 6.77 -1.77 -10.64
N ARG A 25 6.05 -2.78 -10.10
CA ARG A 25 4.76 -2.60 -9.43
C ARG A 25 4.56 -3.68 -8.38
N ILE A 26 3.93 -3.32 -7.26
CA ILE A 26 3.59 -4.25 -6.18
C ILE A 26 2.09 -4.25 -5.94
N PHE A 27 1.54 -5.44 -5.83
CA PHE A 27 0.15 -5.68 -5.45
C PHE A 27 0.13 -6.35 -4.08
N GLY A 28 -0.85 -6.01 -3.26
CA GLY A 28 -1.00 -6.62 -1.94
C GLY A 28 -2.33 -6.26 -1.30
N ASP A 29 -2.69 -7.02 -0.27
CA ASP A 29 -3.90 -6.76 0.50
C ASP A 29 -3.74 -5.58 1.48
N ARG A 30 -4.84 -5.25 2.16
CA ARG A 30 -4.91 -4.14 3.13
C ARG A 30 -3.94 -4.30 4.32
N GLY A 31 -3.50 -5.52 4.64
CA GLY A 31 -2.51 -5.81 5.67
C GLY A 31 -1.16 -5.13 5.39
N TYR A 32 -0.81 -4.97 4.12
CA TYR A 32 0.41 -4.31 3.65
C TYR A 32 0.33 -2.79 3.56
N ASP A 33 -0.82 -2.16 3.89
CA ASP A 33 -0.94 -0.71 3.92
C ASP A 33 0.04 -0.08 4.93
N SER A 34 1.17 0.40 4.42
CA SER A 34 2.24 0.98 5.22
C SER A 34 2.92 2.12 4.49
N LYS A 35 3.18 3.22 5.20
CA LYS A 35 3.88 4.39 4.64
C LYS A 35 5.20 4.01 3.97
N TYR A 36 5.91 3.03 4.51
CA TYR A 36 7.17 2.53 3.97
C TYR A 36 7.04 2.03 2.53
N ILE A 37 6.05 1.17 2.25
CA ILE A 37 5.86 0.60 0.91
C ILE A 37 5.50 1.71 -0.09
N TYR A 38 4.58 2.61 0.26
CA TYR A 38 4.26 3.74 -0.62
C TYR A 38 5.41 4.74 -0.81
N ASN A 39 6.30 4.90 0.17
CA ASN A 39 7.47 5.76 0.00
C ASN A 39 8.53 5.11 -0.90
N MET A 40 8.59 3.78 -0.94
CA MET A 40 9.51 3.03 -1.78
C MET A 40 9.01 2.92 -3.23
N PHE A 41 7.71 2.66 -3.42
CA PHE A 41 7.14 2.37 -4.74
C PHE A 41 6.17 3.44 -5.27
N GLY A 42 5.87 4.48 -4.48
CA GLY A 42 4.97 5.56 -4.91
C GLY A 42 3.58 5.05 -5.28
N TYR A 43 3.10 5.45 -6.45
CA TYR A 43 1.81 4.99 -7.01
C TYR A 43 1.87 3.58 -7.61
N ASN A 44 3.07 2.99 -7.73
CA ASN A 44 3.22 1.61 -8.13
C ASN A 44 2.95 0.64 -6.97
N ALA A 45 2.69 1.15 -5.76
CA ALA A 45 2.11 0.39 -4.66
C ALA A 45 0.58 0.31 -4.81
N VAL A 46 0.11 -0.76 -5.45
CA VAL A 46 -1.32 -1.07 -5.59
C VAL A 46 -1.77 -1.88 -4.38
N ILE A 47 -1.91 -1.19 -3.26
CA ILE A 47 -2.34 -1.75 -1.99
C ILE A 47 -3.54 -0.93 -1.51
N PRO A 48 -4.67 -1.53 -1.11
CA PRO A 48 -5.80 -0.77 -0.61
C PRO A 48 -5.47 -0.19 0.78
N PRO A 49 -5.64 1.12 1.02
CA PRO A 49 -5.45 1.70 2.34
C PRO A 49 -6.42 1.12 3.39
N ARG A 50 -6.01 1.14 4.66
CA ARG A 50 -6.88 0.80 5.80
C ARG A 50 -8.05 1.76 5.91
N LYS A 51 -9.18 1.29 6.46
CA LYS A 51 -10.41 2.09 6.62
C LYS A 51 -10.18 3.42 7.35
N ASN A 52 -9.30 3.43 8.35
CA ASN A 52 -8.93 4.61 9.14
C ASN A 52 -7.71 5.38 8.58
N ALA A 53 -7.33 5.15 7.32
CA ALA A 53 -6.20 5.81 6.71
C ALA A 53 -6.39 7.33 6.66
N SER A 54 -5.36 8.07 7.09
CA SER A 54 -5.36 9.53 7.04
C SER A 54 -5.22 10.06 5.61
N THR A 55 -5.94 11.13 5.31
CA THR A 55 -5.77 11.97 4.12
C THR A 55 -4.61 12.96 4.23
N LYS A 56 -3.95 13.05 5.39
CA LYS A 56 -2.79 13.92 5.60
C LYS A 56 -1.54 13.22 5.10
N SER A 57 -0.64 13.96 4.47
CA SER A 57 0.60 13.44 3.86
C SER A 57 1.71 13.12 4.87
N ARG A 58 1.46 13.18 6.19
CA ARG A 58 2.47 13.00 7.24
C ARG A 58 3.15 11.63 7.13
N GLY A 59 4.25 11.57 6.40
CA GLY A 59 5.09 10.40 6.16
C GLY A 59 4.79 9.57 4.90
N SER A 60 3.82 9.96 4.05
CA SER A 60 3.72 9.42 2.67
C SER A 60 2.73 10.23 1.82
N TYR A 61 3.23 10.90 0.79
CA TYR A 61 2.41 11.69 -0.13
C TYR A 61 1.57 10.81 -1.07
N ALA A 62 2.16 9.76 -1.64
CA ALA A 62 1.49 8.84 -2.55
C ALA A 62 0.31 8.15 -1.87
N ARG A 63 0.52 7.61 -0.66
CA ARG A 63 -0.54 7.04 0.17
C ARG A 63 -1.67 8.03 0.42
N ALA A 64 -1.34 9.27 0.81
CA ALA A 64 -2.35 10.28 1.09
C ALA A 64 -3.17 10.65 -0.16
N LYS A 65 -2.56 10.73 -1.34
CA LYS A 65 -3.29 10.92 -2.61
C LYS A 65 -4.24 9.77 -2.90
N ILE A 66 -3.80 8.52 -2.74
CA ILE A 66 -4.65 7.34 -2.95
C ILE A 66 -5.85 7.36 -1.98
N VAL A 67 -5.61 7.65 -0.70
CA VAL A 67 -6.68 7.77 0.30
C VAL A 67 -7.69 8.87 -0.10
N ARG A 68 -7.21 10.03 -0.56
CA ARG A 68 -8.10 11.10 -1.04
C ARG A 68 -8.88 10.70 -2.28
N PHE A 69 -8.23 10.03 -3.23
CA PHE A 69 -8.89 9.52 -4.43
C PHE A 69 -10.04 8.57 -4.06
N ILE A 70 -9.77 7.57 -3.23
CA ILE A 70 -10.78 6.58 -2.80
C ILE A 70 -11.94 7.25 -2.08
N LYS A 71 -11.66 8.24 -1.20
CA LYS A 71 -12.72 8.98 -0.50
C LYS A 71 -13.57 9.87 -1.39
N LYS A 72 -12.99 10.40 -2.48
CA LYS A 72 -13.70 11.24 -3.45
C LYS A 72 -14.54 10.41 -4.43
N ASN A 73 -14.03 9.23 -4.77
CA ASN A 73 -14.55 8.38 -5.82
C ASN A 73 -15.11 7.10 -5.20
N SER A 74 -14.39 5.98 -5.26
CA SER A 74 -14.67 4.77 -4.49
C SER A 74 -13.44 3.85 -4.43
N MET A 75 -13.52 2.78 -3.64
CA MET A 75 -12.47 1.74 -3.62
C MET A 75 -12.49 0.95 -4.93
N GLU A 76 -13.67 0.69 -5.46
CA GLU A 76 -13.95 -0.06 -6.68
C GLU A 76 -13.35 0.67 -7.89
N GLN A 77 -13.61 1.97 -8.04
CA GLN A 77 -13.00 2.79 -9.10
C GLN A 77 -11.47 2.84 -8.98
N TRP A 78 -10.93 2.85 -7.74
CA TRP A 78 -9.49 2.77 -7.57
C TRP A 78 -8.93 1.41 -8.01
N LYS A 79 -9.61 0.30 -7.69
CA LYS A 79 -9.23 -1.05 -8.15
C LYS A 79 -9.27 -1.17 -9.67
N GLU A 80 -10.36 -0.72 -10.30
CA GLU A 80 -10.54 -0.70 -11.76
C GLU A 80 -9.40 0.06 -12.46
N ASN A 81 -9.08 1.27 -11.98
CA ASN A 81 -7.96 2.07 -12.49
C ASN A 81 -6.58 1.39 -12.33
N ASN A 82 -6.48 0.38 -11.48
CA ASN A 82 -5.26 -0.40 -11.26
C ASN A 82 -5.35 -1.82 -11.85
N ASN A 83 -6.36 -2.12 -12.66
CA ASN A 83 -6.63 -3.45 -13.23
C ASN A 83 -6.71 -4.57 -12.17
N LEU A 84 -7.16 -4.24 -10.96
CA LEU A 84 -7.51 -5.22 -9.95
C LEU A 84 -8.93 -5.70 -10.24
N GLN A 85 -9.08 -6.89 -10.80
CA GLN A 85 -10.38 -7.58 -10.84
C GLN A 85 -10.60 -8.32 -9.52
N ASP A 86 -11.81 -8.23 -8.98
CA ASP A 86 -12.23 -9.12 -7.90
C ASP A 86 -12.37 -10.53 -8.52
N GLY A 87 -11.45 -11.42 -8.15
CA GLY A 87 -11.48 -12.83 -8.56
C GLY A 87 -12.54 -13.63 -7.84
#